data_AF-A0A3N5TBF5-F1
#
_entry.id   AF-A0A3N5TBF5-F1
#
_cell.length_a   1.000
_cell.length_b   1.000
_cell.length_c   1.000
_cell.angle_alpha   90.00
_cell.angle_beta   90.00
_cell.angle_gamma   90.00
#
_symmetry.space_group_name_H-M   'P 1'
#
loop_
_entity.id
_entity.type
_entity.pdbx_description
1 polymer ?
#
loop_
_entity_poly.entity_id
_entity_poly.type
_entity_poly.pdbx_seq_one_letter_code
_entity_poly.pdbx_strand_id
1 'polypeptide(L)'
;MPIITISREMGTGAYTIAKEVAKKLRYTLVDGAKIAEVAHRYDLSPEVLERIDEKPPSYITAEDRLHASYLNTLELILLDFVKKGNVIIYGRGGQDLLPRLCNVLRVRFVAPFDGRVENFAEREWIDPDLARDLIRKSDHQRGGFIHFYFDRDWNDPLGYDLIYNTSRLSQSAIVESIVAAAKDPKLKLAEAEASEMLEDMILRKKVETEILKSPSITNVHFNTEVLGGEVVLSGHVHTEEERKTAVRISAGVKGVRKVEDRLQVVAYNSYKE
;
A
#
# COMPACT_ATOMS: atom_id res chain seq x y z
N MET A 1 -0.88 3.96 18.31
CA MET A 1 -0.67 2.53 18.51
C MET A 1 0.23 2.08 17.38
N PRO A 2 1.23 1.22 17.61
CA PRO A 2 2.16 0.83 16.57
C PRO A 2 1.44 0.05 15.47
N ILE A 3 1.68 0.44 14.23
CA ILE A 3 1.23 -0.27 13.04
C ILE A 3 2.36 -1.23 12.66
N ILE A 4 2.05 -2.49 12.32
CA ILE A 4 3.07 -3.42 11.83
C ILE A 4 2.84 -3.65 10.35
N THR A 5 3.88 -3.55 9.53
CA THR A 5 3.80 -3.91 8.11
C THR A 5 4.71 -5.09 7.85
N ILE A 6 4.23 -6.10 7.13
CA ILE A 6 4.96 -7.32 6.83
C ILE A 6 5.19 -7.44 5.32
N SER A 7 6.47 -7.41 4.93
CA SER A 7 6.95 -7.80 3.61
C SER A 7 7.60 -9.18 3.66
N ARG A 8 7.56 -9.94 2.56
CA ARG A 8 8.04 -11.33 2.55
C ARG A 8 8.30 -11.86 1.15
N GLU A 9 9.33 -12.68 1.05
CA GLU A 9 9.48 -13.64 -0.04
C GLU A 9 8.48 -14.80 0.13
N MET A 10 8.01 -15.36 -0.98
CA MET A 10 7.12 -16.52 -0.97
C MET A 10 7.84 -17.77 -0.42
N GLY A 11 7.13 -18.59 0.37
CA GLY A 11 7.72 -19.82 0.95
C GLY A 11 8.49 -19.62 2.26
N THR A 12 8.55 -18.40 2.81
CA THR A 12 9.25 -18.12 4.09
C THR A 12 8.51 -18.57 5.35
N GLY A 13 7.21 -18.87 5.27
CA GLY A 13 6.36 -19.14 6.43
C GLY A 13 5.89 -17.88 7.18
N ALA A 14 6.15 -16.69 6.64
CA ALA A 14 5.81 -15.39 7.23
C ALA A 14 4.33 -15.27 7.67
N TYR A 15 3.40 -15.88 6.92
CA TYR A 15 1.96 -15.80 7.24
C TYR A 15 1.61 -16.44 8.59
N THR A 16 2.24 -17.56 8.94
CA THR A 16 2.03 -18.23 10.23
C THR A 16 2.54 -17.36 11.37
N ILE A 17 3.73 -16.78 11.21
CA ILE A 17 4.32 -15.83 12.16
C ILE A 17 3.42 -14.60 12.33
N ALA A 18 2.92 -14.02 11.23
CA ALA A 18 2.03 -12.87 11.25
C ALA A 18 0.74 -13.14 12.05
N LYS A 19 0.13 -14.32 11.88
CA LYS A 19 -1.06 -14.73 12.65
C LYS A 19 -0.77 -14.85 14.16
N GLU A 20 0.37 -15.44 14.53
CA GLU A 20 0.75 -15.57 15.94
C GLU A 20 1.08 -14.22 16.58
N VAL A 21 1.76 -13.31 15.86
CA VAL A 21 1.98 -11.93 16.31
C VAL A 21 0.66 -11.21 16.49
N ALA A 22 -0.25 -11.29 15.52
CA ALA A 22 -1.59 -10.69 15.59
C ALA A 22 -2.36 -11.18 16.81
N LYS A 23 -2.33 -12.49 17.09
CA LYS A 23 -2.97 -13.11 18.26
C LYS A 23 -2.38 -12.60 19.58
N LYS A 24 -1.04 -12.55 19.70
CA LYS A 24 -0.36 -12.10 20.93
C LYS A 24 -0.58 -10.62 21.21
N LEU A 25 -0.56 -9.78 20.18
CA LEU A 25 -0.78 -8.34 20.32
C LEU A 25 -2.27 -7.96 20.34
N ARG A 26 -3.17 -8.89 19.98
CA ARG A 26 -4.59 -8.64 19.73
C ARG A 26 -4.80 -7.62 18.61
N TYR A 27 -3.99 -7.72 17.57
CA TYR A 27 -4.05 -6.85 16.39
C TYR A 27 -4.89 -7.49 15.30
N THR A 28 -5.52 -6.66 14.48
CA THR A 28 -6.22 -7.10 13.27
C THR A 28 -5.19 -7.38 12.18
N LEU A 29 -5.12 -8.63 11.72
CA LEU A 29 -4.33 -8.99 10.53
C LEU A 29 -5.11 -8.59 9.27
N VAL A 30 -4.58 -7.63 8.54
CA VAL A 30 -5.11 -7.15 7.25
C VAL A 30 -4.35 -7.86 6.14
N ASP A 31 -4.90 -9.00 5.72
CA ASP A 31 -4.43 -9.82 4.62
C ASP A 31 -5.39 -9.77 3.42
N GLY A 32 -5.19 -10.64 2.42
CA GLY A 32 -5.99 -10.61 1.20
C GLY A 32 -7.46 -10.96 1.46
N ALA A 33 -7.69 -11.91 2.37
CA ALA A 33 -9.03 -12.30 2.76
C ALA A 33 -9.76 -11.17 3.49
N LYS A 34 -9.06 -10.47 4.41
CA LYS A 34 -9.64 -9.32 5.13
C LYS A 34 -9.96 -8.15 4.19
N ILE A 35 -9.13 -7.89 3.18
CA ILE A 35 -9.40 -6.88 2.16
C ILE A 35 -10.61 -7.29 1.31
N ALA A 36 -10.65 -8.53 0.82
CA ALA A 36 -11.76 -9.04 0.01
C ALA A 36 -13.12 -8.95 0.74
N GLU A 37 -13.15 -9.16 2.06
CA GLU A 37 -14.36 -9.03 2.89
C GLU A 37 -14.96 -7.61 2.81
N VAL A 38 -14.13 -6.57 2.70
CA VAL A 38 -14.59 -5.17 2.71
C VAL A 38 -14.57 -4.51 1.34
N ALA A 39 -13.91 -5.12 0.34
CA ALA A 39 -13.70 -4.57 -1.00
C ALA A 39 -14.99 -4.09 -1.69
N HIS A 40 -16.09 -4.84 -1.55
CA HIS A 40 -17.39 -4.48 -2.11
C HIS A 40 -17.93 -3.12 -1.63
N ARG A 41 -17.53 -2.65 -0.45
CA ARG A 41 -17.94 -1.33 0.08
C ARG A 41 -17.23 -0.17 -0.59
N TYR A 42 -16.19 -0.46 -1.37
CA TYR A 42 -15.34 0.48 -2.08
C TYR A 42 -15.41 0.29 -3.60
N ASP A 43 -16.45 -0.39 -4.10
CA ASP A 43 -16.65 -0.67 -5.53
C ASP A 43 -15.52 -1.51 -6.19
N LEU A 44 -14.81 -2.32 -5.40
CA LEU A 44 -13.83 -3.28 -5.92
C LEU A 44 -14.47 -4.66 -6.07
N SER A 45 -14.56 -5.14 -7.31
CA SER A 45 -14.97 -6.51 -7.59
C SER A 45 -13.84 -7.51 -7.27
N PRO A 46 -14.16 -8.79 -6.98
CA PRO A 46 -13.16 -9.82 -6.75
C PRO A 46 -12.17 -9.97 -7.92
N GLU A 47 -12.65 -9.88 -9.16
CA GLU A 47 -11.83 -10.01 -10.37
C GLU A 47 -10.84 -8.85 -10.51
N VAL A 48 -11.28 -7.63 -10.19
CA VAL A 48 -10.42 -6.45 -10.16
C VAL A 48 -9.36 -6.58 -9.06
N LEU A 49 -9.76 -7.02 -7.86
CA LEU A 49 -8.86 -7.20 -6.73
C LEU A 49 -7.75 -8.22 -7.06
N GLU A 50 -8.10 -9.35 -7.68
CA GLU A 50 -7.12 -10.36 -8.10
C GLU A 50 -6.10 -9.82 -9.10
N ARG A 51 -6.52 -8.90 -9.98
CA ARG A 51 -5.66 -8.32 -11.01
C ARG A 51 -4.61 -7.35 -10.44
N ILE A 52 -4.96 -6.63 -9.37
CA ILE A 52 -4.11 -5.56 -8.81
C ILE A 52 -3.33 -5.97 -7.55
N ASP A 53 -3.70 -7.07 -6.89
CA ASP A 53 -3.08 -7.50 -5.62
C ASP A 53 -1.62 -7.95 -5.81
N GLU A 54 -0.68 -7.09 -5.40
CA GLU A 54 0.78 -7.32 -5.44
C GLU A 54 1.35 -7.67 -6.83
N LYS A 55 0.75 -7.13 -7.89
CA LYS A 55 1.19 -7.35 -9.27
C LYS A 55 1.56 -6.03 -9.92
N PRO A 56 2.70 -5.95 -10.65
CA PRO A 56 3.01 -4.77 -11.45
C PRO A 56 2.02 -4.67 -12.62
N PRO A 57 1.87 -3.49 -13.23
CA PRO A 57 1.07 -3.36 -14.43
C PRO A 57 1.72 -4.13 -15.59
N SER A 58 0.89 -4.74 -16.43
CA SER A 58 1.37 -5.51 -17.59
C SER A 58 1.96 -4.62 -18.68
N TYR A 59 1.43 -3.41 -18.87
CA TYR A 59 1.86 -2.40 -19.85
C TYR A 59 1.49 -1.00 -19.34
N ILE A 60 2.25 0.04 -19.74
CA ILE A 60 1.90 1.45 -19.56
C ILE A 60 0.96 1.83 -20.72
N THR A 61 -0.35 1.91 -20.50
CA THR A 61 -1.36 2.21 -21.54
C THR A 61 -2.45 3.16 -21.01
N ALA A 62 -3.42 3.54 -21.86
CA ALA A 62 -4.57 4.34 -21.42
C ALA A 62 -5.42 3.65 -20.30
N GLU A 63 -5.28 2.33 -20.08
CA GLU A 63 -5.90 1.61 -18.95
C GLU A 63 -5.26 1.93 -17.58
N ASP A 64 -4.15 2.67 -17.56
CA ASP A 64 -3.38 3.00 -16.34
C ASP A 64 -4.19 3.83 -15.33
N ARG A 65 -5.12 4.67 -15.79
CA ARG A 65 -5.95 5.49 -14.89
C ARG A 65 -6.93 4.67 -14.08
N LEU A 66 -7.60 3.72 -14.72
CA LEU A 66 -8.54 2.84 -14.04
C LEU A 66 -7.78 1.92 -13.08
N HIS A 67 -6.61 1.43 -13.49
CA HIS A 67 -5.72 0.66 -12.63
C HIS A 67 -5.25 1.49 -11.41
N ALA A 68 -4.80 2.73 -11.63
CA ALA A 68 -4.40 3.65 -10.56
C ALA A 68 -5.56 3.96 -9.60
N SER A 69 -6.77 4.14 -10.12
CA SER A 69 -7.98 4.33 -9.30
C SER A 69 -8.25 3.12 -8.40
N TYR A 70 -8.10 1.89 -8.92
CA TYR A 70 -8.25 0.69 -8.12
C TYR A 70 -7.17 0.54 -7.05
N LEU A 71 -5.93 0.90 -7.35
CA LEU A 71 -4.85 0.92 -6.36
C LEU A 71 -5.08 1.97 -5.29
N ASN A 72 -5.45 3.19 -5.64
CA ASN A 72 -5.84 4.21 -4.66
C ASN A 72 -6.99 3.72 -3.77
N THR A 73 -7.93 2.95 -4.33
CA THR A 73 -9.02 2.35 -3.58
C THR A 73 -8.54 1.26 -2.62
N LEU A 74 -7.58 0.42 -3.04
CA LEU A 74 -6.89 -0.54 -2.17
C LEU A 74 -6.16 0.17 -1.03
N GLU A 75 -5.42 1.24 -1.33
CA GLU A 75 -4.73 2.08 -0.34
C GLU A 75 -5.71 2.70 0.66
N LEU A 76 -6.86 3.18 0.21
CA LEU A 76 -7.92 3.71 1.08
C LEU A 76 -8.44 2.65 2.06
N ILE A 77 -8.67 1.42 1.59
CA ILE A 77 -9.07 0.30 2.46
C ILE A 77 -8.01 0.08 3.55
N LEU A 78 -6.72 0.04 3.17
CA LEU A 78 -5.62 -0.14 4.11
C LEU A 78 -5.55 1.01 5.12
N LEU A 79 -5.65 2.26 4.67
CA LEU A 79 -5.63 3.44 5.54
C LEU A 79 -6.81 3.48 6.51
N ASP A 80 -8.00 3.02 6.10
CA ASP A 80 -9.17 2.93 6.97
C ASP A 80 -8.99 1.86 8.07
N PHE A 81 -8.25 0.78 7.79
CA PHE A 81 -7.82 -0.16 8.83
C PHE A 81 -6.78 0.48 9.76
N VAL A 82 -5.79 1.18 9.20
CA VAL A 82 -4.76 1.88 9.97
C VAL A 82 -5.37 2.91 10.93
N LYS A 83 -6.40 3.64 10.50
CA LYS A 83 -7.13 4.61 11.33
C LYS A 83 -7.79 3.98 12.55
N LYS A 84 -8.20 2.71 12.48
CA LYS A 84 -8.77 1.98 13.63
C LYS A 84 -7.71 1.57 14.64
N GLY A 85 -6.43 1.56 14.25
CA GLY A 85 -5.30 1.17 15.09
C GLY A 85 -5.20 -0.35 15.31
N ASN A 86 -4.11 -0.78 15.97
CA ASN A 86 -3.82 -2.20 16.27
C ASN A 86 -3.91 -3.10 15.04
N VAL A 87 -3.18 -2.77 13.97
CA VAL A 87 -3.22 -3.52 12.72
C VAL A 87 -1.87 -4.06 12.32
N ILE A 88 -1.91 -5.21 11.65
CA ILE A 88 -0.79 -5.78 10.91
C ILE A 88 -1.17 -5.79 9.43
N ILE A 89 -0.50 -5.00 8.60
CA ILE A 89 -0.68 -5.00 7.15
C ILE A 89 0.24 -6.06 6.55
N TYR A 90 -0.33 -7.07 5.90
CA TYR A 90 0.43 -8.14 5.28
C TYR A 90 0.54 -7.90 3.77
N GLY A 91 1.71 -7.43 3.31
CA GLY A 91 2.00 -7.21 1.91
C GLY A 91 1.50 -5.86 1.34
N ARG A 92 1.21 -5.83 0.03
CA ARG A 92 0.53 -4.74 -0.71
C ARG A 92 1.21 -3.38 -0.62
N GLY A 93 2.53 -3.38 -0.46
CA GLY A 93 3.28 -2.12 -0.30
C GLY A 93 3.00 -1.43 1.04
N GLY A 94 2.44 -2.11 2.04
CA GLY A 94 2.09 -1.48 3.33
C GLY A 94 3.26 -0.75 4.00
N GLN A 95 4.49 -1.23 3.82
CA GLN A 95 5.70 -0.58 4.32
C GLN A 95 5.99 0.79 3.65
N ASP A 96 5.52 1.00 2.42
CA ASP A 96 5.69 2.21 1.61
C ASP A 96 4.46 3.10 1.61
N LEU A 97 3.29 2.53 1.90
CA LEU A 97 2.01 3.24 2.03
C LEU A 97 2.05 4.33 3.11
N LEU A 98 2.88 4.14 4.15
CA LEU A 98 2.93 4.97 5.34
C LEU A 98 4.30 5.66 5.53
N PRO A 99 4.83 6.38 4.53
CA PRO A 99 6.25 6.76 4.49
C PRO A 99 6.60 7.82 5.55
N ARG A 100 5.64 8.63 5.99
CA ARG A 100 5.83 9.70 6.99
C ARG A 100 5.42 9.30 8.41
N LEU A 101 4.83 8.12 8.59
CA LEU A 101 4.36 7.70 9.90
C LEU A 101 5.51 7.06 10.70
N CYS A 102 5.87 7.71 11.80
CA CYS A 102 6.95 7.28 12.69
C CYS A 102 6.53 6.21 13.71
N ASN A 103 5.26 5.80 13.73
CA ASN A 103 4.72 4.73 14.59
C ASN A 103 4.53 3.40 13.84
N VAL A 104 5.27 3.18 12.75
CA VAL A 104 5.17 1.98 11.90
C VAL A 104 6.41 1.11 12.06
N LEU A 105 6.22 -0.16 12.47
CA LEU A 105 7.25 -1.18 12.52
C LEU A 105 7.24 -2.00 11.22
N ARG A 106 8.31 -1.88 10.42
CA ARG A 106 8.48 -2.54 9.12
C ARG A 106 9.27 -3.83 9.27
N VAL A 107 8.62 -4.96 9.02
CA VAL A 107 9.21 -6.29 9.16
C VAL A 107 9.30 -6.97 7.80
N ARG A 108 10.47 -7.54 7.48
CA ARG A 108 10.70 -8.35 6.28
C ARG A 108 11.07 -9.79 6.65
N PHE A 109 10.52 -10.75 5.91
CA PHE A 109 10.90 -12.16 5.99
C PHE A 109 11.60 -12.62 4.71
N VAL A 110 12.77 -13.23 4.88
CA VAL A 110 13.59 -13.81 3.80
C VAL A 110 14.00 -15.23 4.16
N ALA A 111 14.39 -16.02 3.17
CA ALA A 111 15.08 -17.30 3.38
C ALA A 111 15.79 -17.76 2.10
N PRO A 112 16.82 -18.63 2.20
CA PRO A 112 17.48 -19.21 1.02
C PRO A 112 16.46 -19.83 0.07
N PHE A 113 16.60 -19.54 -1.22
CA PHE A 113 15.61 -19.90 -2.25
C PHE A 113 15.26 -21.39 -2.24
N ASP A 114 16.26 -22.28 -2.22
CA ASP A 114 16.03 -23.74 -2.24
C ASP A 114 15.27 -24.21 -1.01
N GLY A 115 15.61 -23.67 0.17
CA GLY A 115 14.86 -23.95 1.40
C GLY A 115 13.41 -23.45 1.33
N ARG A 116 13.14 -22.33 0.66
CA ARG A 116 11.75 -21.86 0.43
C ARG A 116 10.98 -22.80 -0.50
N VAL A 117 11.65 -23.32 -1.53
CA VAL A 117 11.07 -24.29 -2.49
C VAL A 117 10.69 -25.58 -1.79
N GLU A 118 11.61 -26.19 -1.04
CA GLU A 118 11.38 -27.43 -0.30
C GLU A 118 10.18 -27.28 0.66
N ASN A 119 10.23 -26.25 1.53
CA ASN A 119 9.16 -25.98 2.48
C ASN A 119 7.80 -25.71 1.82
N PHE A 120 7.78 -25.05 0.66
CA PHE A 120 6.54 -24.76 -0.06
C PHE A 120 6.00 -26.01 -0.76
N ALA A 121 6.85 -26.79 -1.41
CA ALA A 121 6.49 -28.03 -2.09
C ALA A 121 5.90 -29.05 -1.11
N GLU A 122 6.54 -29.25 0.05
CA GLU A 122 6.04 -30.14 1.10
C GLU A 122 4.70 -29.68 1.67
N ARG A 123 4.54 -28.38 1.94
CA ARG A 123 3.33 -27.83 2.55
C ARG A 123 2.12 -27.90 1.62
N GLU A 124 2.31 -27.58 0.35
CA GLU A 124 1.22 -27.54 -0.64
C GLU A 124 1.03 -28.88 -1.36
N TRP A 125 1.89 -29.87 -1.11
CA TRP A 125 1.89 -31.17 -1.78
C TRP A 125 1.99 -31.04 -3.30
N ILE A 126 2.97 -30.27 -3.77
CA ILE A 126 3.22 -30.02 -5.20
C ILE A 126 4.63 -30.43 -5.60
N ASP A 127 4.81 -30.59 -6.90
CA ASP A 127 6.11 -30.86 -7.50
C ASP A 127 7.14 -29.74 -7.20
N PRO A 128 8.40 -30.05 -6.85
CA PRO A 128 9.43 -29.06 -6.57
C PRO A 128 9.76 -28.11 -7.73
N ASP A 129 9.68 -28.56 -9.00
CA ASP A 129 9.90 -27.67 -10.14
C ASP A 129 8.75 -26.68 -10.29
N LEU A 130 7.51 -27.14 -10.12
CA LEU A 130 6.36 -26.24 -10.05
C LEU A 130 6.48 -25.22 -8.90
N ALA A 131 6.95 -25.66 -7.72
CA ALA A 131 7.19 -24.78 -6.59
C ALA A 131 8.24 -23.69 -6.90
N ARG A 132 9.34 -24.05 -7.59
CA ARG A 132 10.36 -23.08 -8.03
C ARG A 132 9.76 -22.00 -8.92
N ASP A 133 8.96 -22.40 -9.91
CA ASP A 133 8.36 -21.46 -10.87
C ASP A 133 7.36 -20.53 -10.19
N LEU A 134 6.51 -21.06 -9.32
CA LEU A 134 5.54 -20.27 -8.55
C LEU A 134 6.23 -19.24 -7.64
N ILE A 135 7.27 -19.66 -6.93
CA ILE A 135 8.03 -18.77 -6.03
C ILE A 135 8.74 -17.67 -6.82
N ARG A 136 9.44 -18.01 -7.91
CA ARG A 136 10.11 -17.02 -8.77
C ARG A 136 9.12 -16.01 -9.31
N LYS A 137 7.98 -16.49 -9.83
CA LYS A 137 6.92 -15.64 -10.37
C LYS A 137 6.36 -14.70 -9.29
N SER A 138 6.07 -15.22 -8.09
CA SER A 138 5.52 -14.40 -7.00
C SER A 138 6.51 -13.35 -6.50
N ASP A 139 7.77 -13.73 -6.29
CA ASP A 139 8.81 -12.79 -5.83
C ASP A 139 9.09 -11.72 -6.88
N HIS A 140 9.12 -12.10 -8.17
CA HIS A 140 9.27 -11.15 -9.27
C HIS A 140 8.09 -10.17 -9.36
N GLN A 141 6.86 -10.65 -9.23
CA GLN A 141 5.66 -9.79 -9.21
C GLN A 141 5.68 -8.83 -8.02
N ARG A 142 5.98 -9.30 -6.80
CA ARG A 142 6.07 -8.43 -5.62
C ARG A 142 7.18 -7.39 -5.75
N GLY A 143 8.36 -7.79 -6.22
CA GLY A 143 9.46 -6.87 -6.47
C GLY A 143 9.10 -5.82 -7.51
N GLY A 144 8.50 -6.25 -8.63
CA GLY A 144 8.02 -5.34 -9.69
C GLY A 144 6.93 -4.39 -9.21
N PHE A 145 5.98 -4.87 -8.40
CA PHE A 145 4.94 -4.05 -7.79
C PHE A 145 5.55 -2.94 -6.92
N ILE A 146 6.49 -3.29 -6.05
CA ILE A 146 7.18 -2.32 -5.20
C ILE A 146 7.97 -1.30 -6.03
N HIS A 147 8.73 -1.79 -7.02
CA HIS A 147 9.54 -0.92 -7.88
C HIS A 147 8.66 0.06 -8.66
N PHE A 148 7.60 -0.44 -9.31
CA PHE A 148 6.77 0.39 -10.17
C PHE A 148 5.94 1.41 -9.38
N TYR A 149 5.29 1.01 -8.28
CA TYR A 149 4.34 1.87 -7.58
C TYR A 149 4.97 2.76 -6.50
N PHE A 150 6.13 2.38 -5.97
CA PHE A 150 6.76 3.10 -4.87
C PHE A 150 8.20 3.55 -5.17
N ASP A 151 8.71 3.30 -6.39
CA ASP A 151 10.07 3.65 -6.82
C ASP A 151 11.15 3.18 -5.83
N ARG A 152 10.94 1.99 -5.25
CA ARG A 152 11.84 1.41 -4.24
C ARG A 152 12.42 0.08 -4.68
N ASP A 153 13.68 -0.16 -4.33
CA ASP A 153 14.21 -1.53 -4.33
C ASP A 153 13.54 -2.34 -3.21
N TRP A 154 12.96 -3.48 -3.57
CA TRP A 154 12.34 -4.39 -2.62
C TRP A 154 13.37 -5.08 -1.70
N ASN A 155 14.63 -5.11 -2.08
CA ASN A 155 15.72 -5.72 -1.32
C ASN A 155 16.56 -4.72 -0.51
N ASP A 156 16.27 -3.42 -0.59
CA ASP A 156 16.99 -2.42 0.20
C ASP A 156 16.72 -2.65 1.70
N PRO A 157 17.75 -2.99 2.50
CA PRO A 157 17.57 -3.23 3.93
C PRO A 157 17.12 -1.98 4.69
N LEU A 158 17.41 -0.78 4.19
CA LEU A 158 16.99 0.48 4.84
C LEU A 158 15.48 0.71 4.77
N GLY A 159 14.76 -0.03 3.93
CA GLY A 159 13.30 -0.02 3.88
C GLY A 159 12.63 -0.77 5.04
N TYR A 160 13.39 -1.40 5.93
CA TYR A 160 12.86 -2.27 6.98
C TYR A 160 13.55 -2.04 8.33
N ASP A 161 12.78 -2.12 9.42
CA ASP A 161 13.31 -2.03 10.77
C ASP A 161 13.86 -3.39 11.25
N LEU A 162 13.23 -4.49 10.81
CA LEU A 162 13.60 -5.85 11.17
C LEU A 162 13.56 -6.77 9.94
N ILE A 163 14.63 -7.52 9.71
CA ILE A 163 14.71 -8.52 8.64
C ILE A 163 15.03 -9.88 9.26
N TYR A 164 14.12 -10.84 9.10
CA TYR A 164 14.28 -12.19 9.64
C TYR A 164 14.57 -13.19 8.53
N ASN A 165 15.69 -13.91 8.68
CA ASN A 165 15.92 -15.13 7.93
C ASN A 165 15.22 -16.31 8.63
N THR A 166 14.11 -16.79 8.06
CA THR A 166 13.29 -17.83 8.70
C THR A 166 13.91 -19.22 8.70
N SER A 167 14.99 -19.44 7.94
CA SER A 167 15.76 -20.70 7.98
C SER A 167 16.70 -20.81 9.18
N ARG A 168 16.96 -19.70 9.90
CA ARG A 168 17.98 -19.65 10.96
C ARG A 168 17.40 -19.51 12.36
N LEU A 169 16.17 -19.00 12.48
CA LEU A 169 15.52 -18.71 13.74
C LEU A 169 14.20 -19.48 13.86
N SER A 170 13.89 -19.94 15.07
CA SER A 170 12.60 -20.55 15.35
C SER A 170 11.46 -19.52 15.22
N GLN A 171 10.27 -19.98 14.83
CA GLN A 171 9.10 -19.10 14.73
C GLN A 171 8.80 -18.41 16.07
N SER A 172 8.94 -19.12 17.19
CA SER A 172 8.74 -18.56 18.53
C SER A 172 9.67 -17.37 18.81
N ALA A 173 10.98 -17.52 18.55
CA ALA A 173 11.95 -16.45 18.77
C ALA A 173 11.65 -15.21 17.91
N ILE A 174 11.26 -15.42 16.65
CA ILE A 174 10.88 -14.34 15.75
C ILE A 174 9.62 -13.61 16.25
N VAL A 175 8.58 -14.36 16.64
CA VAL A 175 7.33 -13.80 17.16
C VAL A 175 7.59 -12.95 18.41
N GLU A 176 8.35 -13.46 19.38
CA GLU A 176 8.69 -12.71 20.59
C GLU A 176 9.50 -11.45 20.29
N SER A 177 10.44 -11.52 19.35
CA SER A 177 11.25 -10.38 18.92
C SER A 177 10.39 -9.28 18.28
N ILE A 178 9.43 -9.65 17.41
CA ILE A 178 8.47 -8.69 16.82
C ILE A 178 7.58 -8.08 17.90
N VAL A 179 7.07 -8.89 18.83
CA VAL A 179 6.21 -8.42 19.94
C VAL A 179 6.97 -7.47 20.86
N ALA A 180 8.24 -7.71 21.11
CA ALA A 180 9.10 -6.82 21.89
C ALA A 180 9.34 -5.50 21.16
N ALA A 181 9.72 -5.55 19.89
CA ALA A 181 9.95 -4.35 19.08
C ALA A 181 8.68 -3.49 18.91
N ALA A 182 7.52 -4.12 18.74
CA ALA A 182 6.24 -3.42 18.67
C ALA A 182 5.87 -2.67 19.96
N LYS A 183 6.53 -2.95 21.09
CA LYS A 183 6.33 -2.27 22.37
C LYS A 183 7.36 -1.16 22.63
N ASP A 184 8.23 -0.86 21.66
CA ASP A 184 9.24 0.18 21.82
C ASP A 184 8.59 1.55 22.12
N PRO A 185 9.03 2.28 23.16
CA PRO A 185 8.47 3.57 23.52
C PRO A 185 8.52 4.61 22.39
N LYS A 186 9.50 4.57 21.49
CA LYS A 186 9.61 5.51 20.37
C LYS A 186 8.40 5.43 19.43
N LEU A 187 7.93 4.21 19.14
CA LEU A 187 6.75 4.00 18.31
C LEU A 187 5.48 4.56 18.98
N LYS A 188 5.41 4.50 20.31
CA LYS A 188 4.28 5.04 21.07
C LYS A 188 4.32 6.58 21.14
N LEU A 189 5.49 7.17 21.32
CA LEU A 189 5.65 8.63 21.37
C LEU A 189 5.27 9.31 20.05
N ALA A 190 5.49 8.63 18.92
CA ALA A 190 5.12 9.10 17.60
C ALA A 190 3.61 9.03 17.28
N GLU A 191 2.78 8.48 18.17
CA GLU A 191 1.36 8.20 17.88
C GLU A 191 0.51 9.45 17.61
N ALA A 192 0.71 10.52 18.38
CA ALA A 192 -0.09 11.74 18.24
C ALA A 192 0.16 12.41 16.89
N GLU A 193 1.44 12.60 16.54
CA GLU A 193 1.86 13.15 15.24
C GLU A 193 1.40 12.27 14.08
N ALA A 194 1.56 10.93 14.21
CA ALA A 194 1.13 10.01 13.19
C ALA A 194 -0.38 10.01 12.96
N SER A 195 -1.18 10.23 14.01
CA SER A 195 -2.64 10.30 13.88
C SER A 195 -3.08 11.51 13.05
N GLU A 196 -2.46 12.68 13.25
CA GLU A 196 -2.76 13.88 12.48
C GLU A 196 -2.37 13.69 11.01
N MET A 197 -1.14 13.22 10.76
CA MET A 197 -0.66 12.91 9.41
C MET A 197 -1.53 11.88 8.68
N LEU A 198 -2.03 10.88 9.40
CA LEU A 198 -2.89 9.85 8.83
C LEU A 198 -4.22 10.42 8.34
N GLU A 199 -4.82 11.38 9.05
CA GLU A 199 -6.06 12.01 8.61
C GLU A 199 -5.88 12.76 7.29
N ASP A 200 -4.77 13.51 7.17
CA ASP A 200 -4.42 14.21 5.94
C ASP A 200 -4.12 13.25 4.79
N MET A 201 -3.42 12.13 5.06
CA MET A 201 -3.18 11.09 4.06
C MET A 201 -4.47 10.45 3.55
N ILE A 202 -5.41 10.12 4.45
CA ILE A 202 -6.73 9.58 4.07
C ILE A 202 -7.51 10.59 3.24
N LEU A 203 -7.51 11.86 3.66
CA LEU A 203 -8.23 12.90 2.95
C LEU A 203 -7.65 13.14 1.55
N ARG A 204 -6.32 13.22 1.45
CA ARG A 204 -5.60 13.30 0.17
C ARG A 204 -6.00 12.17 -0.75
N LYS A 205 -5.98 10.92 -0.25
CA LYS A 205 -6.34 9.76 -1.07
C LYS A 205 -7.79 9.77 -1.53
N LYS A 206 -8.72 10.23 -0.69
CA LYS A 206 -10.12 10.40 -1.09
C LYS A 206 -10.25 11.42 -2.24
N VAL A 207 -9.57 12.56 -2.13
CA VAL A 207 -9.55 13.58 -3.19
C VAL A 207 -8.99 13.01 -4.49
N GLU A 208 -7.82 12.36 -4.45
CA GLU A 208 -7.20 11.75 -5.63
C GLU A 208 -8.09 10.69 -6.27
N THR A 209 -8.73 9.83 -5.48
CA THR A 209 -9.67 8.81 -5.98
C THR A 209 -10.88 9.42 -6.67
N GLU A 210 -11.52 10.44 -6.09
CA GLU A 210 -12.69 11.08 -6.70
C GLU A 210 -12.34 11.85 -7.99
N ILE A 211 -11.14 12.44 -8.04
CA ILE A 211 -10.60 13.07 -9.25
C ILE A 211 -10.38 12.02 -10.35
N LEU A 212 -9.76 10.88 -10.02
CA LEU A 212 -9.49 9.80 -10.99
C LEU A 212 -10.76 9.15 -11.54
N LYS A 213 -11.85 9.14 -10.75
CA LYS A 213 -13.17 8.65 -11.20
C LYS A 213 -13.89 9.63 -12.13
N SER A 214 -13.46 10.89 -12.21
CA SER A 214 -14.13 11.90 -13.03
C SER A 214 -13.78 11.77 -14.51
N PRO A 215 -14.77 11.55 -15.41
CA PRO A 215 -14.51 11.50 -16.84
C PRO A 215 -14.14 12.87 -17.43
N SER A 216 -14.43 13.95 -16.72
CA SER A 216 -14.17 15.33 -17.13
C SER A 216 -12.72 15.76 -16.95
N ILE A 217 -11.90 14.97 -16.26
CA ILE A 217 -10.48 15.26 -16.03
C ILE A 217 -9.65 14.28 -16.85
N THR A 218 -9.15 14.76 -17.99
CA THR A 218 -8.43 13.91 -18.94
C THR A 218 -6.94 13.77 -18.61
N ASN A 219 -6.40 14.54 -17.66
CA ASN A 219 -5.04 14.40 -17.21
C ASN A 219 -4.89 14.68 -15.70
N VAL A 220 -4.13 13.84 -14.99
CA VAL A 220 -3.92 13.94 -13.54
C VAL A 220 -2.44 14.18 -13.22
N HIS A 221 -1.74 14.91 -14.10
CA HIS A 221 -0.38 15.39 -13.83
C HIS A 221 -0.39 16.65 -12.95
N PHE A 222 -1.09 16.56 -11.82
CA PHE A 222 -1.07 17.58 -10.79
C PHE A 222 -1.00 16.93 -9.40
N ASN A 223 -0.36 17.65 -8.49
CA ASN A 223 -0.12 17.20 -7.14
C ASN A 223 -1.26 17.64 -6.24
N THR A 224 -1.66 16.73 -5.35
CA THR A 224 -2.60 17.01 -4.26
C THR A 224 -1.83 16.96 -2.93
N GLU A 225 -1.77 18.07 -2.23
CA GLU A 225 -1.23 18.13 -0.86
C GLU A 225 -2.35 18.43 0.11
N VAL A 226 -2.26 17.89 1.32
CA VAL A 226 -3.25 18.11 2.37
C VAL A 226 -2.52 18.38 3.68
N LEU A 227 -2.93 19.46 4.37
CA LEU A 227 -2.47 19.77 5.71
C LEU A 227 -3.63 20.28 6.56
N GLY A 228 -3.95 19.58 7.64
CA GLY A 228 -5.07 19.88 8.53
C GLY A 228 -6.41 19.98 7.78
N GLY A 229 -6.62 19.22 6.70
CA GLY A 229 -7.82 19.34 5.88
C GLY A 229 -7.90 20.54 4.92
N GLU A 230 -6.83 21.32 4.76
CA GLU A 230 -6.67 22.25 3.63
C GLU A 230 -6.01 21.51 2.47
N VAL A 231 -6.68 21.48 1.32
CA VAL A 231 -6.21 20.81 0.10
C VAL A 231 -5.53 21.84 -0.78
N VAL A 232 -4.30 21.57 -1.22
CA VAL A 232 -3.60 22.38 -2.23
C VAL A 232 -3.50 21.55 -3.51
N LEU A 233 -4.08 22.07 -4.59
CA LEU A 233 -3.94 21.51 -5.93
C LEU A 233 -2.89 22.33 -6.70
N SER A 234 -1.84 21.68 -7.21
CA SER A 234 -0.75 22.37 -7.92
C SER A 234 -0.24 21.55 -9.11
N GLY A 235 0.24 22.23 -10.16
CA GLY A 235 0.66 21.58 -11.41
C GLY A 235 -0.15 22.08 -12.59
N HIS A 236 -0.43 21.20 -13.55
CA HIS A 236 -1.03 21.61 -14.83
C HIS A 236 -2.30 20.82 -15.16
N VAL A 237 -3.26 21.51 -15.77
CA VAL A 237 -4.45 20.94 -16.43
C VAL A 237 -4.56 21.53 -17.83
N HIS A 238 -5.32 20.88 -18.72
CA HIS A 238 -5.37 21.28 -20.13
C HIS A 238 -6.40 22.37 -20.40
N THR A 239 -7.46 22.43 -19.58
CA THR A 239 -8.55 23.38 -19.76
C THR A 239 -8.98 24.01 -18.44
N GLU A 240 -9.60 25.20 -18.53
CA GLU A 240 -10.20 25.87 -17.38
C GLU A 240 -11.40 25.07 -16.81
N GLU A 241 -12.06 24.25 -17.64
CA GLU A 241 -13.13 23.36 -17.19
C GLU A 241 -12.61 22.20 -16.34
N GLU A 242 -11.47 21.62 -16.73
CA GLU A 242 -10.76 20.63 -15.91
C GLU A 242 -10.34 21.21 -14.55
N ARG A 243 -9.78 22.44 -14.56
CA ARG A 243 -9.40 23.17 -13.35
C ARG A 243 -10.57 23.33 -12.39
N LYS A 244 -11.67 23.89 -12.89
CA LYS A 244 -12.91 24.11 -12.11
C LYS A 244 -13.49 22.81 -11.58
N THR A 245 -13.45 21.75 -12.39
CA THR A 245 -13.93 20.43 -12.00
C THR A 245 -13.08 19.82 -10.90
N ALA A 246 -11.74 19.89 -10.99
CA ALA A 246 -10.83 19.39 -9.96
C ALA A 246 -11.04 20.09 -8.61
N VAL A 247 -11.17 21.43 -8.62
CA VAL A 247 -11.45 22.22 -7.42
C VAL A 247 -12.82 21.86 -6.83
N ARG A 248 -13.86 21.74 -7.67
CA ARG A 248 -15.22 21.39 -7.23
C ARG A 248 -15.28 20.00 -6.61
N ILE A 249 -14.65 19.00 -7.24
CA ILE A 249 -14.58 17.63 -6.71
C ILE A 249 -13.87 17.64 -5.36
N SER A 250 -12.70 18.29 -5.28
CA SER A 250 -11.92 18.37 -4.04
C SER A 250 -12.72 19.01 -2.91
N ALA A 251 -13.41 20.13 -3.17
CA ALA A 251 -14.25 20.80 -2.17
C ALA A 251 -15.46 19.98 -1.72
N GLY A 252 -15.93 19.04 -2.56
CA GLY A 252 -17.04 18.14 -2.24
C GLY A 252 -16.66 16.94 -1.37
N VAL A 253 -15.37 16.66 -1.18
CA VAL A 253 -14.91 15.53 -0.38
C VAL A 253 -15.08 15.84 1.11
N LYS A 254 -15.79 14.94 1.82
CA LYS A 254 -16.01 15.05 3.26
C LYS A 254 -14.67 15.13 4.03
N GLY A 255 -14.49 16.22 4.77
CA GLY A 255 -13.28 16.50 5.56
C GLY A 255 -12.44 17.65 5.01
N VAL A 256 -12.66 18.05 3.75
CA VAL A 256 -12.01 19.23 3.17
C VAL A 256 -12.61 20.50 3.77
N ARG A 257 -11.77 21.35 4.34
CA ARG A 257 -12.16 22.65 4.91
C ARG A 257 -12.01 23.78 3.91
N LYS A 258 -10.96 23.70 3.09
CA LYS A 258 -10.58 24.70 2.09
C LYS A 258 -9.82 24.04 0.96
N VAL A 259 -9.99 24.56 -0.25
CA VAL A 259 -9.16 24.20 -1.41
C VAL A 259 -8.40 25.44 -1.85
N GLU A 260 -7.07 25.34 -1.88
CA GLU A 260 -6.19 26.31 -2.51
C GLU A 260 -5.85 25.83 -3.93
N ASP A 261 -6.29 26.62 -4.90
CA ASP A 261 -6.07 26.35 -6.30
C ASP A 261 -4.79 27.05 -6.80
N ARG A 262 -3.73 26.27 -7.00
CA ARG A 262 -2.48 26.68 -7.66
C ARG A 262 -2.29 25.96 -9.00
N LEU A 263 -3.36 25.46 -9.60
CA LEU A 263 -3.29 24.82 -10.92
C LEU A 263 -3.07 25.86 -12.01
N GLN A 264 -2.23 25.52 -12.97
CA GLN A 264 -2.00 26.30 -14.18
C GLN A 264 -2.67 25.62 -15.37
N VAL A 265 -3.36 26.40 -16.20
CA VAL A 265 -3.93 25.89 -17.44
C VAL A 265 -2.87 25.98 -18.54
N VAL A 266 -2.43 24.83 -19.03
CA VAL A 266 -1.49 24.73 -20.15
C VAL A 266 -2.19 24.00 -21.28
N ALA A 267 -2.62 24.75 -22.29
CA ALA A 267 -3.18 24.16 -23.49
C ALA A 267 -2.09 23.38 -24.23
N TYR A 268 -2.20 22.05 -24.29
CA TYR A 268 -1.39 21.28 -25.22
C TYR A 268 -1.86 21.62 -26.64
N ASN A 269 -1.01 22.27 -27.44
CA ASN A 269 -1.22 22.27 -28.88
C ASN A 269 -1.06 20.82 -29.34
N SER A 270 -2.14 20.21 -29.82
CA SER A 270 -1.99 19.05 -30.70
C SER A 270 -1.01 19.45 -31.79
N TYR A 271 0.05 18.65 -31.99
CA TYR A 271 0.92 18.81 -33.14
C TYR A 271 0.00 18.94 -34.37
N LYS A 272 0.14 20.05 -35.10
CA LYS A 272 -0.57 20.24 -36.36
C LYS A 272 -0.26 19.02 -37.24
N GLU A 273 -1.31 18.32 -37.68
CA GLU A 273 -1.24 17.34 -38.77
C GLU A 273 -0.61 17.95 -40.03
#